data_AF-A0A846W5U7-F1
#
_entry.id   AF-A0A846W5U7-F1
#
_cell.length_a   1.000
_cell.length_b   1.000
_cell.length_c   1.000
_cell.angle_alpha   90.00
_cell.angle_beta   90.00
_cell.angle_gamma   90.00
#
_symmetry.space_group_name_H-M   'P 1'
#
loop_
_entity.id
_entity.type
_entity.pdbx_description
1 polymer ?
#
loop_
_entity_poly.entity_id
_entity_poly.type
_entity_poly.pdbx_seq_one_letter_code
_entity_poly.pdbx_strand_id
1 'polypeptide(L)'
;MTNAAPPRHATRNGSYERDGRSTYVPETTTAQDEFPLTGRTSTGSETGVIPAFLIDMALHAAIGLTTWHLVQGPTGVLYGLLAWLGASFTHRTIVQHLAGTTIGKCSFGLSLRHADGTHPSLGQLIIQWFRGGWACFDFFG
;
A
#
# COMPACT_ATOMS: atom_id res chain seq x y z
N MET A 1 -45.68 8.06 18.11
CA MET A 1 -44.24 8.28 18.36
C MET A 1 -43.48 7.48 17.31
N THR A 2 -42.70 8.16 16.49
CA THR A 2 -42.11 7.71 15.23
C THR A 2 -40.91 6.78 15.45
N ASN A 3 -41.03 5.52 15.05
CA ASN A 3 -39.89 4.61 14.89
C ASN A 3 -39.18 4.93 13.57
N ALA A 4 -38.21 5.83 13.60
CA ALA A 4 -37.33 6.07 12.46
C ALA A 4 -36.40 4.86 12.30
N ALA A 5 -36.50 4.16 11.17
CA ALA A 5 -35.55 3.13 10.79
C ALA A 5 -34.16 3.77 10.54
N PRO A 6 -33.06 3.14 10.96
CA PRO A 6 -31.72 3.67 10.70
C PRO A 6 -31.40 3.61 9.19
N PRO A 7 -30.62 4.56 8.67
CA PRO A 7 -30.26 4.60 7.26
C PRO A 7 -29.47 3.33 6.86
N ARG A 8 -29.92 2.69 5.77
CA ARG A 8 -29.28 1.52 5.14
C ARG A 8 -27.95 1.90 4.48
N HIS A 9 -26.94 2.32 5.23
CA HIS A 9 -25.59 2.51 4.68
C HIS A 9 -24.48 2.58 5.75
N ALA A 10 -24.52 1.68 6.74
CA ALA A 10 -23.39 1.43 7.61
C ALA A 10 -23.17 -0.08 7.70
N THR A 11 -22.64 -0.66 6.62
CA THR A 11 -21.95 -1.95 6.67
C THR A 11 -20.76 -1.76 7.61
N ARG A 12 -20.92 -2.17 8.87
CA ARG A 12 -19.91 -1.98 9.90
C ARG A 12 -19.69 -3.28 10.65
N ASN A 13 -18.48 -3.81 10.49
CA ASN A 13 -17.96 -5.03 11.08
C ASN A 13 -18.17 -5.03 12.60
N GLY A 14 -19.23 -5.69 13.04
CA GLY A 14 -19.62 -5.77 14.44
C GLY A 14 -20.67 -6.86 14.61
N SER A 15 -20.53 -7.67 15.64
CA SER A 15 -21.48 -8.71 15.99
C SER A 15 -22.42 -8.22 17.09
N TYR A 16 -23.61 -8.81 17.14
CA TYR A 16 -24.57 -8.61 18.22
C TYR A 16 -24.39 -9.74 19.22
N GLU A 17 -23.99 -9.41 20.45
CA GLU A 17 -23.96 -10.37 21.55
C GLU A 17 -25.30 -10.33 22.30
N ARG A 18 -25.87 -11.50 22.60
CA ARG A 18 -27.23 -11.63 23.14
C ARG A 18 -27.20 -12.12 24.59
N ASP A 19 -27.00 -11.18 25.51
CA ASP A 19 -27.19 -11.39 26.96
C ASP A 19 -28.39 -10.59 27.47
N GLY A 20 -29.59 -10.96 26.99
CA GLY A 20 -30.87 -10.38 27.44
C GLY A 20 -31.15 -8.93 27.03
N ARG A 21 -30.15 -8.17 26.56
CA ARG A 21 -30.30 -6.85 25.93
C ARG A 21 -29.31 -6.75 24.76
N SER A 22 -29.82 -6.52 23.55
CA SER A 22 -28.98 -6.40 22.36
C SER A 22 -28.12 -5.15 22.47
N THR A 23 -26.84 -5.33 22.79
CA THR A 23 -25.85 -4.25 22.85
C THR A 23 -24.94 -4.41 21.64
N TYR A 24 -24.75 -3.34 20.88
CA TYR A 24 -23.82 -3.34 19.75
C TYR A 24 -22.40 -3.39 20.31
N VAL A 25 -21.65 -4.44 19.98
CA VAL A 25 -20.22 -4.56 20.31
C VAL A 25 -19.44 -4.21 19.05
N PRO A 26 -18.78 -3.03 18.99
CA PRO A 26 -17.84 -2.77 17.91
C PRO A 26 -16.72 -3.80 17.99
N GLU A 27 -16.39 -4.44 16.87
CA GLU A 27 -15.22 -5.31 16.77
C GLU A 27 -13.98 -4.47 17.10
N THR A 28 -13.45 -4.62 18.31
CA THR A 28 -12.11 -4.14 18.65
C THR A 28 -11.15 -5.05 17.91
N THR A 29 -10.82 -4.68 16.68
CA THR A 29 -9.72 -5.31 15.95
C THR A 29 -8.45 -5.09 16.75
N THR A 30 -8.12 -6.07 17.58
CA THR A 30 -6.79 -6.24 18.18
C THR A 30 -5.84 -6.66 17.07
N ALA A 31 -5.42 -5.69 16.27
CA ALA A 31 -4.22 -5.75 15.45
C ALA A 31 -3.57 -4.37 15.55
N GLN A 32 -2.75 -4.19 16.59
CA GLN A 32 -1.86 -3.05 16.67
C GLN A 32 -0.88 -3.11 15.48
N ASP A 33 -0.78 -2.00 14.76
CA ASP A 33 0.31 -1.64 13.84
C ASP A 33 0.38 -2.22 12.42
N GLU A 34 -0.75 -2.59 11.82
CA GLU A 34 -0.82 -2.74 10.36
C GLU A 34 -1.92 -1.84 9.81
N PHE A 35 -1.53 -0.74 9.16
CA PHE A 35 -2.45 0.04 8.33
C PHE A 35 -3.02 -0.92 7.28
N PRO A 36 -4.32 -1.27 7.31
CA PRO A 36 -4.89 -2.16 6.31
C PRO A 36 -5.03 -1.36 5.02
N LEU A 37 -3.93 -1.25 4.26
CA LEU A 37 -3.88 -0.66 2.94
C LEU A 37 -4.48 -1.70 2.00
N THR A 38 -5.82 -1.77 1.97
CA THR A 38 -6.54 -2.69 1.12
C THR A 38 -6.35 -2.26 -0.34
N GLY A 39 -5.58 -3.03 -1.11
CA GLY A 39 -5.47 -2.87 -2.56
C GLY A 39 -6.76 -3.32 -3.23
N ARG A 40 -7.81 -2.51 -3.15
CA ARG A 40 -9.10 -2.80 -3.81
C ARG A 40 -9.02 -2.39 -5.28
N THR A 41 -9.30 -3.33 -6.18
CA THR A 41 -9.69 -3.00 -7.56
C THR A 41 -11.05 -2.30 -7.54
N SER A 42 -11.37 -1.52 -8.57
CA SER A 42 -12.71 -0.94 -8.77
C SER A 42 -13.83 -2.00 -8.83
N THR A 43 -13.47 -3.28 -8.99
CA THR A 43 -14.36 -4.45 -9.05
C THR A 43 -14.37 -5.30 -7.78
N GLY A 44 -13.63 -4.92 -6.72
CA GLY A 44 -13.66 -5.61 -5.42
C GLY A 44 -12.84 -6.92 -5.31
N SER A 45 -12.04 -7.25 -6.33
CA SER A 45 -11.11 -8.40 -6.33
C SER A 45 -9.69 -7.97 -5.94
N GLU A 46 -9.04 -8.65 -5.00
CA GLU A 46 -7.66 -8.36 -4.53
C GLU A 46 -6.55 -8.96 -5.45
N THR A 47 -6.92 -9.56 -6.59
CA THR A 47 -6.02 -10.36 -7.44
C THR A 47 -4.94 -9.60 -8.22
N GLY A 48 -4.83 -8.27 -8.07
CA GLY A 48 -3.92 -7.41 -8.86
C GLY A 48 -2.62 -6.99 -8.16
N VAL A 49 -2.46 -7.22 -6.86
CA VAL A 49 -1.37 -6.61 -6.07
C VAL A 49 0.01 -7.18 -6.43
N ILE A 50 0.13 -8.51 -6.54
CA ILE A 50 1.38 -9.19 -6.91
C ILE A 50 1.85 -8.79 -8.32
N PRO A 51 1.03 -8.89 -9.38
CA PRO A 51 1.48 -8.48 -10.71
C PRO A 51 1.78 -6.98 -10.80
N ALA A 52 1.03 -6.12 -10.10
CA ALA A 52 1.35 -4.69 -9.99
C ALA A 52 2.74 -4.46 -9.37
N PHE A 53 3.06 -5.19 -8.30
CA PHE A 53 4.36 -5.12 -7.65
C PHE A 53 5.50 -5.54 -8.59
N LEU A 54 5.31 -6.61 -9.37
CA LEU A 54 6.31 -7.08 -10.32
C LEU A 54 6.59 -6.07 -11.43
N ILE A 55 5.56 -5.39 -11.94
CA ILE A 55 5.72 -4.30 -12.92
C ILE A 55 6.54 -3.15 -12.32
N ASP A 56 6.19 -2.73 -11.10
CA ASP A 56 6.93 -1.66 -10.41
C ASP A 56 8.40 -2.06 -10.19
N MET A 57 8.65 -3.31 -9.79
CA MET A 57 10.00 -3.83 -9.57
C MET A 57 10.82 -3.88 -10.87
N ALA A 58 10.22 -4.35 -11.96
CA ALA A 58 10.85 -4.40 -13.27
C ALA A 58 11.22 -2.99 -13.76
N LEU A 59 10.34 -2.01 -13.58
CA LEU A 59 10.60 -0.61 -13.89
C LEU A 59 11.81 -0.08 -13.10
N HIS A 60 11.85 -0.32 -11.79
CA HIS A 60 12.96 0.14 -10.96
C HIS A 60 14.27 -0.52 -11.38
N ALA A 61 14.26 -1.84 -11.61
CA ALA A 61 15.43 -2.59 -12.05
C ALA A 61 15.94 -2.09 -13.40
N ALA A 62 15.05 -1.78 -14.34
CA ALA A 62 15.41 -1.22 -15.64
C ALA A 62 16.12 0.14 -15.50
N ILE A 63 15.66 1.01 -14.60
CA ILE A 63 16.34 2.28 -14.29
C ILE A 63 17.74 2.02 -13.74
N GLY A 64 17.87 1.14 -12.75
CA GLY A 64 19.18 0.82 -12.15
C GLY A 64 20.17 0.21 -13.15
N LEU A 65 19.73 -0.76 -13.95
CA LEU A 65 20.55 -1.40 -14.99
C LEU A 65 20.97 -0.39 -16.06
N THR A 66 20.06 0.48 -16.50
CA THR A 66 20.37 1.52 -17.48
C THR A 66 21.43 2.48 -16.92
N THR A 67 21.28 2.93 -15.67
CA THR A 67 22.28 3.81 -15.04
C THR A 67 23.64 3.11 -14.92
N TRP A 68 23.68 1.83 -14.52
CA TRP A 68 24.94 1.08 -14.47
C TRP A 68 25.62 1.06 -15.84
N HIS A 69 24.89 0.75 -16.92
CA HIS A 69 25.49 0.66 -18.26
C HIS A 69 25.90 2.01 -18.85
N LEU A 70 25.32 3.12 -18.38
CA LEU A 70 25.69 4.46 -18.85
C LEU A 70 26.87 5.07 -18.10
N VAL A 71 27.08 4.69 -16.84
CA VAL A 71 28.19 5.22 -16.04
C VAL A 71 29.44 4.37 -16.23
N GLN A 72 30.50 5.00 -16.75
CA GLN A 72 31.77 4.34 -17.01
C GLN A 72 32.58 4.14 -15.72
N GLY A 73 33.30 3.02 -15.66
CA GLY A 73 34.23 2.71 -14.58
C GLY A 73 33.62 1.93 -13.40
N PRO A 74 34.41 1.68 -12.34
CA PRO A 74 34.04 0.77 -11.26
C PRO A 74 32.88 1.27 -10.40
N THR A 75 32.53 2.56 -10.49
CA THR A 75 31.42 3.17 -9.74
C THR A 75 30.06 2.96 -10.41
N GLY A 76 29.99 2.44 -11.64
CA GLY A 76 28.73 2.26 -12.37
C GLY A 76 27.73 1.36 -11.63
N VAL A 77 28.21 0.28 -11.00
CA VAL A 77 27.38 -0.61 -10.17
C VAL A 77 26.76 0.17 -9.00
N LEU A 78 27.56 0.98 -8.30
CA LEU A 78 27.09 1.77 -7.16
C LEU A 78 26.01 2.77 -7.60
N TYR A 79 26.24 3.49 -8.70
CA TYR A 79 25.24 4.42 -9.23
C TYR A 79 23.98 3.70 -9.72
N GLY A 80 24.10 2.50 -10.29
CA GLY A 80 22.96 1.65 -10.66
C GLY A 80 22.11 1.27 -9.44
N LEU A 81 22.75 0.85 -8.34
CA LEU A 81 22.05 0.54 -7.09
C LEU A 81 21.36 1.77 -6.49
N LEU A 82 22.05 2.93 -6.48
CA LEU A 82 21.47 4.19 -6.00
C LEU A 82 20.28 4.63 -6.87
N ALA A 83 20.37 4.48 -8.20
CA ALA A 83 19.29 4.80 -9.11
C ALA A 83 18.09 3.85 -8.94
N TRP A 84 18.34 2.56 -8.75
CA TRP A 84 17.31 1.56 -8.45
C TRP A 84 16.56 1.90 -7.14
N LEU A 85 17.30 2.13 -6.05
CA LEU A 85 16.73 2.48 -4.75
C LEU A 85 16.02 3.83 -4.78
N GLY A 86 16.63 4.83 -5.42
CA GLY A 86 16.04 6.17 -5.60
C GLY A 86 14.74 6.11 -6.38
N ALA A 87 14.69 5.37 -7.49
CA ALA A 87 13.47 5.17 -8.26
C ALA A 87 12.39 4.47 -7.44
N SER A 88 12.75 3.44 -6.66
CA SER A 88 11.83 2.75 -5.75
C SER A 88 11.23 3.69 -4.72
N PHE A 89 12.08 4.47 -4.05
CA PHE A 89 11.66 5.44 -3.05
C PHE A 89 10.75 6.50 -3.65
N THR A 90 11.19 7.19 -4.72
CA THR A 90 10.42 8.26 -5.37
C THR A 90 9.07 7.74 -5.89
N HIS A 91 9.03 6.57 -6.50
CA HIS A 91 7.80 6.01 -7.06
C HIS A 91 6.79 5.65 -5.95
N ARG A 92 7.24 5.03 -4.85
CA ARG A 92 6.36 4.55 -3.77
C ARG A 92 5.98 5.62 -2.75
N THR A 93 6.73 6.72 -2.68
CA THR A 93 6.46 7.82 -1.75
C THR A 93 5.86 9.01 -2.49
N ILE A 94 6.61 9.65 -3.38
CA ILE A 94 6.22 10.90 -4.02
C ILE A 94 5.15 10.66 -5.07
N VAL A 95 5.42 9.80 -6.06
CA VAL A 95 4.47 9.56 -7.16
C VAL A 95 3.19 8.95 -6.61
N GLN A 96 3.29 7.97 -5.71
CA GLN A 96 2.14 7.35 -5.08
C GLN A 96 1.32 8.29 -4.20
N HIS A 97 1.95 9.27 -3.54
CA HIS A 97 1.23 10.29 -2.78
C HIS A 97 0.43 11.22 -3.70
N LEU A 98 1.04 11.67 -4.80
CA LEU A 98 0.43 12.63 -5.73
C LEU A 98 -0.66 11.97 -6.60
N ALA A 99 -0.40 10.77 -7.11
CA ALA A 99 -1.30 10.07 -8.02
C ALA A 99 -2.26 9.12 -7.29
N GLY A 100 -2.05 8.85 -6.00
CA GLY A 100 -2.78 7.83 -5.26
C GLY A 100 -2.55 6.40 -5.78
N THR A 101 -1.55 6.19 -6.65
CA THR A 101 -1.23 4.91 -7.27
C THR A 101 0.22 4.86 -7.79
N THR A 102 0.71 3.66 -8.10
CA THR A 102 1.97 3.42 -8.82
C THR A 102 1.67 2.90 -10.23
N ILE A 103 2.63 2.91 -11.15
CA ILE A 103 2.42 2.47 -12.55
C ILE A 103 1.84 1.05 -12.62
N GLY A 104 2.42 0.10 -11.87
CA GLY A 104 1.90 -1.25 -11.78
C GLY A 104 0.48 -1.28 -11.23
N LYS A 105 0.21 -0.54 -10.14
CA LYS A 105 -1.12 -0.47 -9.52
C LYS A 105 -2.17 0.16 -10.46
N CYS A 106 -1.81 1.22 -11.16
CA CYS A 106 -2.64 1.92 -12.14
C CYS A 106 -3.08 0.98 -13.27
N SER A 107 -2.16 0.13 -13.73
CA SER A 107 -2.42 -0.85 -14.79
C SER A 107 -3.53 -1.85 -14.44
N PHE A 108 -3.82 -2.04 -13.15
CA PHE A 108 -4.89 -2.89 -12.63
C PHE A 108 -6.02 -2.10 -11.96
N GLY A 109 -6.07 -0.77 -12.13
CA GLY A 109 -7.10 0.08 -11.51
C GLY A 109 -7.02 0.14 -9.98
N LEU A 110 -5.85 -0.17 -9.41
CA LEU A 110 -5.61 -0.12 -7.97
C LEU A 110 -5.24 1.31 -7.56
N SER A 111 -5.85 1.79 -6.48
CA SER A 111 -5.48 3.05 -5.82
C SER A 111 -5.28 2.81 -4.34
N LEU A 112 -4.25 3.44 -3.77
CA LEU A 112 -3.93 3.32 -2.36
C LEU A 112 -4.84 4.25 -1.55
N ARG A 113 -5.71 3.64 -0.74
CA ARG A 113 -6.63 4.32 0.15
C ARG A 113 -6.69 3.59 1.49
N HIS A 114 -6.94 4.35 2.55
CA HIS A 114 -7.35 3.82 3.84
C HIS A 114 -8.76 3.24 3.75
N ALA A 115 -9.13 2.42 4.73
CA ALA A 115 -10.46 1.82 4.81
C ALA A 115 -11.59 2.86 4.92
N ASP A 116 -11.28 4.05 5.43
CA ASP A 116 -12.18 5.21 5.51
C ASP A 116 -12.24 6.03 4.20
N GLY A 117 -11.52 5.61 3.16
CA GLY A 117 -11.47 6.26 1.84
C GLY A 117 -10.44 7.38 1.70
N THR A 118 -9.77 7.78 2.79
CA THR A 118 -8.72 8.81 2.77
C THR A 118 -7.43 8.29 2.13
N HIS A 119 -6.55 9.21 1.71
CA HIS A 119 -5.25 8.86 1.16
C HIS A 119 -4.15 8.92 2.22
N PRO A 120 -3.14 8.03 2.14
CA PRO A 120 -2.00 8.08 3.03
C PRO A 120 -1.15 9.33 2.78
N SER A 121 -0.70 9.93 3.87
CA SER A 121 0.26 11.03 3.85
C SER A 121 1.63 10.59 3.32
N LEU A 122 2.41 11.55 2.83
CA LEU A 122 3.78 11.28 2.39
C LEU A 122 4.63 10.65 3.50
N GLY A 123 4.51 11.14 4.74
CA GLY A 123 5.25 10.61 5.88
C GLY A 123 4.91 9.13 6.17
N GLN A 124 3.63 8.76 6.09
CA GLN A 124 3.21 7.37 6.23
C GLN A 124 3.80 6.48 5.12
N LEU A 125 3.84 6.96 3.88
CA LEU A 125 4.45 6.22 2.77
C LEU A 125 5.96 6.03 2.95
N ILE A 126 6.66 7.04 3.46
CA ILE A 126 8.09 6.95 3.79
C ILE A 126 8.32 5.89 4.87
N ILE A 127 7.55 5.92 5.96
CA ILE A 127 7.65 4.92 7.05
C ILE A 127 7.41 3.52 6.50
N GLN A 128 6.41 3.33 5.65
CA GLN A 128 6.11 2.03 5.04
C GLN A 128 7.22 1.54 4.12
N TRP A 129 7.87 2.44 3.38
CA TRP A 129 9.03 2.08 2.55
C TRP A 129 10.18 1.54 3.40
N PHE A 130 10.50 2.21 4.52
CA PHE A 130 11.55 1.74 5.43
C PHE A 130 11.17 0.44 6.15
N ARG A 131 9.92 0.28 6.60
CA ARG A 131 9.44 -0.99 7.19
C ARG A 131 9.57 -2.16 6.21
N GLY A 132 9.15 -1.96 4.96
CA GLY A 132 9.30 -2.96 3.91
C GLY A 132 10.75 -3.28 3.59
N GLY A 133 11.62 -2.26 3.55
CA GLY A 133 13.06 -2.45 3.37
C GLY A 133 13.69 -3.24 4.50
N TRP A 134 13.36 -2.92 5.76
CA TRP A 134 13.90 -3.61 6.94
C TRP A 134 13.46 -5.07 7.01
N ALA A 135 12.20 -5.37 6.69
CA ALA A 135 11.71 -6.75 6.61
C ALA A 135 12.46 -7.60 5.58
N CYS A 136 12.97 -7.00 4.50
CA CYS A 136 13.85 -7.71 3.57
C CYS A 136 15.21 -8.05 4.19
N PHE A 137 15.78 -7.16 5.02
CA PHE A 137 17.04 -7.44 5.71
C PHE A 137 16.89 -8.52 6.78
N ASP A 138 15.81 -8.49 7.56
CA ASP A 138 15.50 -9.50 8.58
C ASP A 138 15.30 -10.91 7.98
N PHE A 139 14.92 -11.01 6.71
CA PHE A 139 14.81 -12.31 6.01
C PHE A 139 16.15 -12.90 5.56
N PHE A 140 17.20 -12.08 5.43
CA PHE A 140 18.53 -12.50 4.97
C PHE A 140 19.59 -12.51 6.09
N GLY A 141 19.25 -12.09 7.32
CA GLY A 141 20.10 -12.14 8.51
C GLY A 141 19.82 -13.35 9.38
#